data_AF-K2DUU3-F1
#
_entry.id   AF-K2DUU3-F1
#
_cell.length_a   1.000
_cell.length_b   1.000
_cell.length_c   1.000
_cell.angle_alpha   90.00
_cell.angle_beta   90.00
_cell.angle_gamma   90.00
#
_symmetry.space_group_name_H-M   'P 1'
#
loop_
_entity.id
_entity.type
_entity.pdbx_description
1 polymer ?
#
loop_
_entity_poly.entity_id
_entity_poly.type
_entity_poly.pdbx_seq_one_letter_code
_entity_poly.pdbx_strand_id
1 'polypeptide(L)'
;MLETTLARQKQQEKVVLSPSPEALADWQEFQRTNECQLRPNGAFYTLQGWAGKICGFALRIAAVLHVVKAEDGNTIISGESMANALEIDALLTKHTIATYNLISANQSLQDAKELFGWITEQNNPSFTQTEITYAMRHRKLGVKDRLACAIKALIDRNILKQRVDSLTHKPTTHSWYGQAPF
;
A
#
# COMPACT_ATOMS: atom_id res chain seq x y z
N MET A 1 -62.87 2.44 -1.67
CA MET A 1 -62.26 1.23 -2.25
C MET A 1 -60.83 1.55 -2.70
N LEU A 2 -59.97 2.00 -1.76
CA LEU A 2 -58.57 2.38 -2.02
C LEU A 2 -57.72 2.08 -0.77
N GLU A 3 -57.85 0.88 -0.21
CA GLU A 3 -56.94 0.40 0.84
C GLU A 3 -56.49 -1.03 0.52
N THR A 4 -55.74 -1.24 -0.56
CA THR A 4 -55.08 -2.55 -0.77
C THR A 4 -53.89 -2.49 -1.72
N THR A 5 -53.05 -1.44 -1.63
CA THR A 5 -51.81 -1.35 -2.43
C THR A 5 -50.58 -1.01 -1.59
N LEU A 6 -50.59 -1.36 -0.30
CA LEU A 6 -49.44 -1.27 0.61
C LEU A 6 -49.22 -2.62 1.30
N ALA A 7 -49.06 -3.68 0.53
CA ALA A 7 -48.81 -5.02 1.05
C ALA A 7 -47.71 -5.73 0.26
N ARG A 8 -46.46 -5.26 0.41
CA ARG A 8 -45.24 -6.09 0.43
C ARG A 8 -44.00 -5.22 0.67
N GLN A 9 -43.89 -4.63 1.85
CA GLN A 9 -42.55 -4.54 2.43
C GLN A 9 -42.24 -5.95 2.96
N LYS A 10 -41.72 -6.83 2.08
CA LYS A 10 -41.09 -8.07 2.55
C LYS A 10 -39.98 -7.60 3.49
N GLN A 11 -40.16 -7.85 4.79
CA GLN A 11 -39.08 -7.71 5.76
C GLN A 11 -37.90 -8.50 5.20
N GLN A 12 -36.86 -7.79 4.80
CA GLN A 12 -35.75 -8.38 4.07
C GLN A 12 -34.94 -9.18 5.09
N GLU A 13 -35.32 -10.44 5.27
CA GLU A 13 -34.70 -11.36 6.19
C GLU A 13 -33.23 -11.51 5.77
N LYS A 14 -32.32 -11.30 6.73
CA LYS A 14 -30.88 -11.35 6.46
C LYS A 14 -30.52 -12.77 6.08
N VAL A 15 -30.17 -12.99 4.81
CA VAL A 15 -29.69 -14.29 4.34
C VAL A 15 -28.18 -14.37 4.54
N VAL A 16 -27.72 -15.42 5.22
CA VAL A 16 -26.28 -15.69 5.41
C VAL A 16 -25.84 -16.70 4.36
N LEU A 17 -24.83 -16.34 3.57
CA LEU A 17 -24.18 -17.25 2.64
C LEU A 17 -23.00 -17.91 3.33
N SER A 18 -22.90 -19.23 3.22
CA SER A 18 -21.81 -20.01 3.82
C SER A 18 -21.03 -20.75 2.72
N PRO A 19 -19.70 -20.80 2.78
CA PRO A 19 -18.93 -21.61 1.85
C PRO A 19 -19.18 -23.10 2.07
N SER A 20 -19.24 -23.86 0.97
CA SER A 20 -19.09 -25.32 1.02
C SER A 20 -17.74 -25.71 1.65
N PRO A 21 -17.59 -26.94 2.16
CA PRO A 21 -16.32 -27.39 2.76
C PRO A 21 -15.11 -27.23 1.83
N GLU A 22 -15.30 -27.52 0.54
CA GLU A 22 -14.29 -27.36 -0.51
C GLU A 22 -13.92 -25.88 -0.71
N ALA A 23 -14.92 -25.01 -0.90
CA ALA A 23 -14.71 -23.56 -1.01
C ALA A 23 -14.02 -22.98 0.22
N LEU A 24 -14.37 -23.46 1.42
CA LEU A 24 -13.75 -23.02 2.66
C LEU A 24 -12.28 -23.42 2.72
N ALA A 25 -11.95 -24.65 2.30
CA ALA A 25 -10.57 -25.13 2.26
C ALA A 25 -9.70 -24.31 1.30
N ASP A 26 -10.20 -24.03 0.10
CA ASP A 26 -9.51 -23.19 -0.90
C ASP A 26 -9.28 -21.77 -0.38
N TRP A 27 -10.29 -21.18 0.24
CA TRP A 27 -10.18 -19.85 0.84
C TRP A 27 -9.17 -19.82 2.01
N GLN A 28 -9.14 -20.86 2.85
CA GLN A 28 -8.19 -20.97 3.94
C GLN A 28 -6.74 -21.13 3.44
N GLU A 29 -6.52 -21.87 2.35
CA GLU A 29 -5.21 -21.96 1.69
C GLU A 29 -4.77 -20.60 1.16
N PHE A 30 -5.68 -19.90 0.48
CA PHE A 30 -5.43 -18.54 0.01
C PHE A 30 -5.08 -17.60 1.18
N GLN A 31 -5.85 -17.64 2.27
CA GLN A 31 -5.60 -16.82 3.45
C GLN A 31 -4.21 -17.09 4.04
N ARG A 32 -3.84 -18.36 4.23
CA ARG A 32 -2.52 -18.74 4.75
C ARG A 32 -1.39 -18.23 3.85
N THR A 33 -1.55 -18.36 2.53
CA THR A 33 -0.59 -17.85 1.56
C THR A 33 -0.46 -16.32 1.65
N ASN A 34 -1.59 -15.60 1.75
CA ASN A 34 -1.60 -14.15 1.90
C ASN A 34 -0.93 -13.70 3.21
N GLU A 35 -1.19 -14.40 4.32
CA GLU A 35 -0.55 -14.13 5.62
C GLU A 35 0.96 -14.31 5.58
N CYS A 36 1.46 -15.32 4.86
CA CYS A 36 2.89 -15.48 4.61
C CYS A 36 3.49 -14.28 3.85
N GLN A 37 2.78 -13.75 2.85
CA GLN A 37 3.22 -12.60 2.07
C GLN A 37 3.14 -11.26 2.82
N LEU A 38 2.33 -11.16 3.87
CA LEU A 38 2.22 -9.98 4.74
C LEU A 38 3.40 -9.83 5.72
N ARG A 39 4.16 -10.90 5.98
CA ARG A 39 5.31 -10.91 6.89
C ARG A 39 6.42 -9.95 6.43
N PRO A 40 7.35 -9.58 7.33
CA PRO A 40 8.60 -8.93 6.92
C PRO A 40 9.29 -9.71 5.80
N ASN A 41 9.76 -9.01 4.77
CA ASN A 41 10.32 -9.55 3.52
C ASN A 41 9.34 -10.28 2.58
N GLY A 42 8.05 -10.36 2.91
CA GLY A 42 7.02 -10.86 2.00
C GLY A 42 6.64 -9.81 0.94
N ALA A 43 6.05 -10.28 -0.16
CA ALA A 43 5.69 -9.40 -1.28
C ALA A 43 4.69 -8.31 -0.88
N PHE A 44 3.90 -8.52 0.19
CA PHE A 44 2.87 -7.60 0.65
C PHE A 44 3.28 -6.72 1.83
N TYR A 45 4.54 -6.78 2.26
CA TYR A 45 5.03 -6.04 3.42
C TYR A 45 4.76 -4.52 3.32
N THR A 46 4.88 -3.93 2.12
CA THR A 46 4.66 -2.50 1.90
C THR A 46 3.21 -2.15 1.55
N LEU A 47 2.35 -3.14 1.32
CA LEU A 47 0.94 -2.98 0.95
C LEU A 47 -0.02 -3.65 1.94
N GLN A 48 0.39 -3.81 3.20
CA GLN A 48 -0.39 -4.47 4.25
C GLN A 48 -1.81 -3.91 4.41
N GLY A 49 -1.99 -2.59 4.28
CA GLY A 49 -3.30 -1.94 4.40
C GLY A 49 -4.31 -2.38 3.33
N TRP A 50 -3.83 -2.81 2.16
CA TRP A 50 -4.66 -3.38 1.09
C TRP A 50 -4.68 -4.92 1.18
N ALA A 51 -3.52 -5.56 1.29
CA ALA A 51 -3.40 -7.02 1.29
C ALA A 51 -4.05 -7.68 2.52
N GLY A 52 -4.18 -6.97 3.65
CA GLY A 52 -4.95 -7.44 4.81
C GLY A 52 -6.46 -7.54 4.56
N LYS A 53 -6.97 -6.95 3.47
CA LYS A 53 -8.41 -6.94 3.13
C LYS A 53 -8.78 -7.94 2.05
N ILE A 54 -7.80 -8.43 1.28
CA ILE A 54 -8.06 -9.24 0.08
C ILE A 54 -8.81 -10.54 0.41
N CYS A 55 -8.47 -11.23 1.50
CA CYS A 55 -9.19 -12.45 1.91
C CYS A 55 -10.69 -12.19 2.16
N GLY A 56 -11.04 -11.03 2.69
CA GLY A 56 -12.44 -10.64 2.85
C GLY A 56 -13.10 -10.23 1.53
N PHE A 57 -12.34 -9.71 0.58
CA PHE A 57 -12.85 -9.39 -0.76
C PHE A 57 -13.11 -10.66 -1.58
N ALA A 58 -12.21 -11.65 -1.52
CA ALA A 58 -12.41 -12.98 -2.10
C ALA A 58 -13.79 -13.57 -1.73
N LEU A 59 -14.12 -13.58 -0.43
CA LEU A 59 -15.42 -14.09 0.05
C LEU A 59 -16.61 -13.30 -0.51
N ARG A 60 -16.49 -11.98 -0.63
CA ARG A 60 -17.55 -11.12 -1.17
C ARG A 60 -17.72 -11.34 -2.67
N ILE A 61 -16.63 -11.46 -3.41
CA ILE A 61 -16.67 -11.77 -4.84
C ILE A 61 -17.28 -13.15 -5.06
N ALA A 62 -16.86 -14.16 -4.28
CA ALA A 62 -17.42 -15.51 -4.34
C ALA A 62 -18.93 -15.51 -4.04
N ALA A 63 -19.37 -14.75 -3.04
CA ALA A 63 -20.78 -14.56 -2.73
C ALA A 63 -21.56 -13.91 -3.89
N VAL A 64 -21.01 -12.86 -4.53
CA VAL A 64 -21.65 -12.22 -5.69
C VAL A 64 -21.75 -13.19 -6.87
N LEU A 65 -20.66 -13.89 -7.19
CA LEU A 65 -20.64 -14.89 -8.27
C LEU A 65 -21.65 -16.00 -8.02
N HIS A 66 -21.75 -16.47 -6.77
CA HIS A 66 -22.74 -17.45 -6.36
C HIS A 66 -24.17 -16.93 -6.57
N VAL A 67 -24.49 -15.74 -6.06
CA VAL A 67 -25.85 -15.16 -6.19
C VAL A 67 -26.26 -14.96 -7.65
N VAL A 68 -25.32 -14.63 -8.55
CA VAL A 68 -25.61 -14.49 -9.98
C VAL A 68 -25.89 -15.84 -10.66
N LYS A 69 -25.23 -16.92 -10.21
CA LYS A 69 -25.34 -18.25 -10.82
C LYS A 69 -26.41 -19.14 -10.19
N ALA A 70 -26.72 -18.93 -8.92
CA ALA A 70 -27.52 -19.84 -8.14
C ALA A 70 -29.03 -19.64 -8.35
N GLU A 71 -29.78 -20.75 -8.25
CA GLU A 71 -31.24 -20.70 -8.14
C GLU A 71 -31.67 -20.05 -6.80
N ASP A 72 -32.86 -19.45 -6.81
CA ASP A 72 -33.41 -18.75 -5.65
C ASP A 72 -33.37 -19.62 -4.37
N GLY A 73 -32.69 -19.10 -3.34
CA GLY A 73 -32.65 -19.72 -2.02
C GLY A 73 -31.44 -20.61 -1.73
N ASN A 74 -30.55 -20.85 -2.69
CA ASN A 74 -29.30 -21.56 -2.39
C ASN A 74 -28.32 -20.63 -1.64
N THR A 75 -28.01 -20.97 -0.39
CA THR A 75 -27.14 -20.19 0.50
C THR A 75 -25.71 -20.72 0.60
N ILE A 76 -25.37 -21.77 -0.15
CA ILE A 76 -24.06 -22.44 -0.07
C ILE A 76 -23.19 -22.04 -1.25
N ILE A 77 -22.13 -21.27 -0.99
CA ILE A 77 -21.15 -20.87 -2.01
C ILE A 77 -20.39 -22.10 -2.51
N SER A 78 -20.49 -22.37 -3.80
CA SER A 78 -19.83 -23.51 -4.45
C SER A 78 -18.30 -23.34 -4.51
N GLY A 79 -17.57 -24.46 -4.58
CA GLY A 79 -16.13 -24.45 -4.85
C GLY A 79 -15.78 -23.69 -6.13
N GLU A 80 -16.57 -23.86 -7.19
CA GLU A 80 -16.40 -23.13 -8.45
C GLU A 80 -16.50 -21.60 -8.28
N SER A 81 -17.48 -21.12 -7.50
CA SER A 81 -17.64 -19.67 -7.25
C SER A 81 -16.47 -19.11 -6.44
N MET A 82 -15.95 -19.89 -5.49
CA MET A 82 -14.76 -19.53 -4.74
C MET A 82 -13.50 -19.51 -5.62
N ALA A 83 -13.27 -20.56 -6.40
CA ALA A 83 -12.12 -20.66 -7.29
C ALA A 83 -12.05 -19.47 -8.27
N ASN A 84 -13.17 -19.12 -8.90
CA ASN A 84 -13.27 -17.95 -9.77
C ASN A 84 -12.98 -16.64 -9.04
N ALA A 85 -13.46 -16.49 -7.79
CA ALA A 85 -13.20 -15.31 -6.99
C ALA A 85 -11.72 -15.17 -6.63
N LEU A 86 -11.06 -16.29 -6.28
CA LEU A 86 -9.63 -16.32 -5.99
C LEU A 86 -8.79 -16.00 -7.23
N GLU A 87 -9.22 -16.42 -8.42
CA GLU A 87 -8.55 -16.05 -9.68
C GLU A 87 -8.64 -14.54 -9.95
N ILE A 88 -9.81 -13.94 -9.74
CA ILE A 88 -10.01 -12.48 -9.85
C ILE A 88 -9.09 -11.75 -8.85
N ASP A 89 -9.06 -12.19 -7.59
CA ASP A 89 -8.20 -11.57 -6.57
C ASP A 89 -6.72 -11.70 -6.88
N ALA A 90 -6.28 -12.82 -7.48
CA ALA A 90 -4.91 -12.99 -7.93
C ALA A 90 -4.54 -11.97 -9.02
N LEU A 91 -5.46 -11.66 -9.95
CA LEU A 91 -5.27 -10.61 -10.96
C LEU A 91 -5.23 -9.21 -10.34
N LEU A 92 -6.17 -8.89 -9.43
CA LEU A 92 -6.19 -7.61 -8.72
C LEU A 92 -4.93 -7.39 -7.89
N THR A 93 -4.39 -8.46 -7.29
CA THR A 93 -3.14 -8.43 -6.56
C THR A 93 -1.97 -8.03 -7.44
N LYS A 94 -1.83 -8.62 -8.63
CA LYS A 94 -0.76 -8.26 -9.59
C LYS A 94 -0.83 -6.77 -9.97
N HIS A 95 -2.03 -6.27 -10.27
CA HIS A 95 -2.24 -4.86 -10.60
C HIS A 95 -1.95 -3.93 -9.42
N THR A 96 -2.33 -4.33 -8.21
CA THR A 96 -2.07 -3.53 -7.02
C THR A 96 -0.58 -3.39 -6.75
N ILE A 97 0.19 -4.49 -6.84
CA ILE A 97 1.65 -4.44 -6.70
C ILE A 97 2.27 -3.48 -7.73
N ALA A 98 1.88 -3.60 -9.00
CA ALA A 98 2.39 -2.74 -10.07
C ALA A 98 2.07 -1.26 -9.80
N THR A 99 0.83 -0.97 -9.41
CA THR A 99 0.38 0.40 -9.12
C THR A 99 1.10 0.99 -7.90
N TYR A 100 1.26 0.21 -6.82
CA TYR A 100 1.97 0.65 -5.62
C TYR A 100 3.46 0.92 -5.90
N ASN A 101 4.10 0.12 -6.76
CA ASN A 101 5.48 0.37 -7.19
C ASN A 101 5.61 1.68 -8.00
N LEU A 102 4.62 1.99 -8.84
CA LEU A 102 4.59 3.27 -9.57
C LEU A 102 4.36 4.47 -8.62
N ILE A 103 3.43 4.33 -7.67
CA ILE A 103 3.12 5.37 -6.69
C ILE A 103 4.31 5.63 -5.77
N SER A 104 4.99 4.58 -5.28
CA SER A 104 6.14 4.72 -4.39
C SER A 104 7.32 5.40 -5.09
N ALA A 105 7.58 5.07 -6.35
CA ALA A 105 8.58 5.76 -7.18
C ALA A 105 8.23 7.25 -7.39
N ASN A 106 6.96 7.57 -7.60
CA ASN A 106 6.50 8.96 -7.74
C ASN A 106 6.59 9.71 -6.40
N GLN A 107 6.23 9.09 -5.28
CA GLN A 107 6.32 9.71 -3.96
C GLN A 107 7.76 10.03 -3.59
N SER A 108 8.71 9.10 -3.81
CA SER A 108 10.14 9.36 -3.59
C SER A 108 10.66 10.51 -4.45
N LEU A 109 10.17 10.65 -5.69
CA LEU A 109 10.53 11.77 -6.56
C LEU A 109 9.93 13.10 -6.08
N GLN A 110 8.67 13.11 -5.62
CA GLN A 110 8.04 14.31 -5.06
C GLN A 110 8.74 14.75 -3.77
N ASP A 111 9.07 13.80 -2.91
CA ASP A 111 9.80 13.99 -1.67
C ASP A 111 11.21 14.58 -1.95
N ALA A 112 11.91 14.06 -2.96
CA ALA A 112 13.19 14.61 -3.41
C ALA A 112 13.06 16.04 -3.97
N LYS A 113 11.99 16.34 -4.72
CA LYS A 113 11.72 17.69 -5.24
C LYS A 113 11.42 18.69 -4.13
N GLU A 114 10.63 18.30 -3.13
CA GLU A 114 10.32 19.16 -1.98
C GLU A 114 11.59 19.48 -1.17
N LEU A 115 12.42 18.47 -0.91
CA LEU A 115 13.71 18.65 -0.24
C LEU A 115 14.65 19.55 -1.07
N PHE A 116 14.72 19.34 -2.39
CA PHE A 116 15.53 20.17 -3.28
C PHE A 116 15.07 21.63 -3.29
N GLY A 117 13.75 21.88 -3.34
CA GLY A 117 13.21 23.24 -3.27
C GLY A 117 13.63 23.94 -1.99
N TRP A 118 13.50 23.27 -0.85
CA TRP A 118 13.97 23.81 0.43
C TRP A 118 15.49 24.09 0.43
N ILE A 119 16.31 23.17 -0.09
CA ILE A 119 17.77 23.37 -0.20
C ILE A 119 18.08 24.62 -1.02
N THR A 120 17.43 24.81 -2.16
CA THR A 120 17.67 25.98 -3.02
C THR A 120 17.26 27.30 -2.36
N GLU A 121 16.30 27.27 -1.44
CA GLU A 121 15.90 28.43 -0.64
C GLU A 121 16.91 28.79 0.46
N GLN A 122 17.70 27.83 0.96
CA GLN A 122 18.58 28.06 2.13
C GLN A 122 19.79 28.96 1.87
N ASN A 123 20.08 29.32 0.61
CA ASN A 123 21.21 30.18 0.20
C ASN A 123 22.58 29.80 0.83
N ASN A 124 22.71 28.58 1.32
CA ASN A 124 23.87 28.01 2.00
C ASN A 124 24.23 26.71 1.26
N PRO A 125 25.48 26.53 0.81
CA PRO A 125 25.88 25.33 0.07
C PRO A 125 26.06 24.08 0.93
N SER A 126 26.00 24.20 2.27
CA SER A 126 26.18 23.11 3.22
C SER A 126 25.09 23.03 4.28
N PHE A 127 24.67 21.81 4.58
CA PHE A 127 23.70 21.52 5.63
C PHE A 127 24.00 20.18 6.29
N THR A 128 23.64 20.08 7.56
CA THR A 128 23.74 18.86 8.37
C THR A 128 22.45 18.04 8.28
N GLN A 129 22.56 16.74 8.53
CA GLN A 129 21.40 15.84 8.60
C GLN A 129 20.37 16.32 9.64
N THR A 130 20.82 16.93 10.74
CA THR A 130 19.98 17.45 11.82
C THR A 130 19.14 18.65 11.37
N GLU A 131 19.74 19.59 10.64
CA GLU A 131 19.04 20.76 10.09
C GLU A 131 17.95 20.34 9.10
N ILE A 132 18.27 19.39 8.21
CA ILE A 132 17.30 18.82 7.27
C ILE A 132 16.14 18.16 8.04
N THR A 133 16.46 17.33 9.04
CA THR A 133 15.44 16.62 9.83
C THR A 133 14.54 17.60 10.58
N TYR A 134 15.10 18.69 11.12
CA TYR A 134 14.32 19.70 11.82
C TYR A 134 13.42 20.50 10.86
N ALA A 135 13.96 20.94 9.73
CA ALA A 135 13.21 21.68 8.70
C ALA A 135 12.06 20.86 8.10
N MET A 136 12.23 19.54 8.01
CA MET A 136 11.25 18.63 7.43
C MET A 136 10.28 18.03 8.47
N ARG A 137 10.53 18.21 9.78
CA ARG A 137 9.75 17.57 10.87
C ARG A 137 8.24 17.83 10.79
N HIS A 138 7.84 19.03 10.41
CA HIS A 138 6.42 19.43 10.32
C HIS A 138 5.84 19.28 8.90
N ARG A 139 6.64 18.79 7.95
CA ARG A 139 6.25 18.54 6.56
C ARG A 139 5.94 17.06 6.34
N LYS A 140 5.45 16.70 5.16
CA LYS A 140 5.19 15.29 4.78
C LYS A 140 6.47 14.43 4.80
N LEU A 141 7.63 15.08 4.72
CA LEU A 141 8.98 14.54 4.84
C LEU A 141 9.47 14.32 6.29
N GLY A 142 8.64 14.57 7.31
CA GLY A 142 9.03 14.35 8.72
C GLY A 142 9.18 12.87 9.10
N VAL A 143 8.72 11.95 8.25
CA VAL A 143 8.87 10.50 8.44
C VAL A 143 10.30 10.08 8.07
N LYS A 144 11.02 9.46 9.01
CA LYS A 144 12.44 9.11 8.89
C LYS A 144 12.78 8.36 7.59
N ASP A 145 12.00 7.35 7.24
CA ASP A 145 12.25 6.53 6.05
C ASP A 145 12.02 7.30 4.74
N ARG A 146 11.02 8.18 4.72
CA ARG A 146 10.75 9.05 3.57
C ARG A 146 11.88 10.05 3.35
N LEU A 147 12.37 10.65 4.43
CA LEU A 147 13.50 11.57 4.36
C LEU A 147 14.77 10.87 3.87
N ALA A 148 15.05 9.66 4.38
CA ALA A 148 16.18 8.86 3.93
C ALA A 148 16.10 8.53 2.43
N CYS A 149 14.91 8.13 1.95
CA CYS A 149 14.68 7.89 0.52
C CYS A 149 14.84 9.17 -0.33
N ALA A 150 14.37 10.32 0.14
CA ALA A 150 14.53 11.60 -0.55
C ALA A 150 16.00 12.01 -0.68
N ILE A 151 16.77 11.88 0.40
CA ILE A 151 18.21 12.19 0.40
C ILE A 151 18.95 11.27 -0.56
N LYS A 152 18.70 9.95 -0.48
CA LYS A 152 19.29 8.97 -1.39
C LYS A 152 18.97 9.31 -2.85
N ALA A 153 17.72 9.64 -3.14
CA ALA A 153 17.27 10.02 -4.49
C ALA A 153 17.98 11.28 -5.04
N LEU A 154 18.40 12.21 -4.19
CA LEU A 154 19.20 13.38 -4.59
C LEU A 154 20.69 13.05 -4.74
N ILE A 155 21.23 12.16 -3.91
CA ILE A 155 22.62 11.65 -4.03
C ILE A 155 22.78 10.84 -5.32
N ASP A 156 21.85 9.93 -5.61
CA ASP A 156 21.88 9.07 -6.81
C ASP A 156 21.83 9.91 -8.11
N ARG A 157 21.23 11.10 -8.06
CA ARG A 157 21.18 12.08 -9.17
C ARG A 157 22.34 13.07 -9.16
N ASN A 158 23.32 12.89 -8.26
CA ASN A 158 24.49 13.74 -8.09
C ASN A 158 24.13 15.22 -7.77
N ILE A 159 22.95 15.44 -7.19
CA ILE A 159 22.48 16.75 -6.72
C ILE A 159 23.08 17.04 -5.35
N LEU A 160 23.08 16.04 -4.46
CA LEU A 160 23.73 16.11 -3.16
C LEU A 160 25.00 15.25 -3.14
N LYS A 161 26.05 15.74 -2.49
CA LYS A 161 27.25 14.96 -2.17
C LYS A 161 27.43 14.84 -0.67
N GLN A 162 27.47 13.61 -0.16
CA GLN A 162 27.74 13.33 1.24
C GLN A 162 29.24 13.46 1.53
N ARG A 163 29.59 14.27 2.53
CA ARG A 163 30.93 14.41 3.10
C ARG A 163 30.89 13.98 4.56
N VAL A 164 31.70 12.99 4.92
CA VAL A 164 31.87 12.59 6.32
C VAL A 164 33.08 13.36 6.84
N ASP A 165 32.86 14.29 7.77
CA ASP A 165 33.98 14.98 8.42
C ASP A 165 34.51 14.10 9.55
N SER A 166 35.72 13.58 9.37
CA SER A 166 36.39 12.63 10.28
C SER A 166 37.06 13.28 11.49
N LEU A 167 36.81 14.58 11.76
CA LEU A 167 37.55 15.35 12.77
C LEU A 167 36.87 15.53 14.14
N THR A 168 35.81 14.80 14.46
CA THR A 168 35.24 14.81 15.82
C THR A 168 34.84 13.41 16.28
N HIS A 169 34.98 13.15 17.59
CA HIS A 169 34.77 11.86 18.28
C HIS A 169 33.33 11.26 18.11
N LYS A 170 32.46 11.93 17.34
CA LYS A 170 31.20 11.39 16.79
C LYS A 170 31.13 11.77 15.30
N PRO A 171 31.06 10.81 14.37
CA PRO A 171 31.10 11.10 12.94
C PRO A 171 29.85 11.89 12.52
N THR A 172 30.06 13.11 12.02
CA THR A 172 28.99 13.98 11.53
C THR A 172 29.01 13.97 10.00
N THR A 173 27.85 13.71 9.40
CA THR A 173 27.66 13.63 7.96
C THR A 173 27.14 14.97 7.43
N HIS A 174 27.89 15.62 6.56
CA HIS A 174 27.54 16.84 5.83
C HIS A 174 27.09 16.48 4.40
N SER A 175 26.19 17.26 3.79
CA SER A 175 25.87 17.12 2.35
C SER A 175 25.92 18.48 1.64
N TRP A 176 26.43 18.51 0.40
CA TRP A 176 26.70 19.74 -0.38
C TRP A 176 25.98 19.77 -1.73
N TYR A 177 25.69 20.97 -2.26
CA TYR A 177 25.23 21.26 -3.63
C TYR A 177 26.26 22.15 -4.37
N GLY A 178 26.81 21.69 -5.52
CA GLY A 178 27.70 22.49 -6.39
C GLY A 178 29.11 21.93 -6.62
N GLN A 179 29.72 22.23 -7.79
CA GLN A 179 31.05 21.75 -8.20
C GLN A 179 32.17 22.23 -7.26
N ALA A 180 33.15 21.35 -7.04
CA ALA A 180 34.33 21.64 -6.21
C ALA A 180 35.16 22.79 -6.82
N PRO A 181 35.64 23.75 -6.03
CA PRO A 181 36.77 24.58 -6.45
C PRO A 181 38.04 23.73 -6.39
N PHE A 182 38.94 23.97 -7.35
CA PHE A 182 40.25 23.34 -7.48
C PHE A 182 41.10 23.45 -6.21
#